data_AF-A0A924ZCG4-F1
#
_entry.id   AF-A0A924ZCG4-F1
#
_cell.length_a   1.000
_cell.length_b   1.000
_cell.length_c   1.000
_cell.angle_alpha   90.00
_cell.angle_beta   90.00
_cell.angle_gamma   90.00
#
_symmetry.space_group_name_H-M   'P 1'
#
loop_
_entity.id
_entity.type
_entity.pdbx_description
1 polymer ?
#
loop_
_entity_poly.entity_id
_entity_poly.type
_entity_poly.pdbx_seq_one_letter_code
_entity_poly.pdbx_strand_id
1 'polypeptide(L)' 'VNFVGLGAFYSLSRRTLLYSEITMIRNSGIAQQAVYRGIAVAPGENTTGTMVGIRHSF' A
#
# COMPACT_ATOMS: atom_id res chain seq x y z
N VAL A 1 -2.74 -15.54 -3.64
CA VAL A 1 -2.39 -14.11 -3.58
C VAL A 1 -1.32 -13.93 -2.52
N ASN A 2 -0.22 -13.28 -2.84
CA ASN A 2 0.83 -12.95 -1.88
C ASN A 2 0.99 -11.43 -1.79
N PHE A 3 1.21 -10.91 -0.59
CA PHE A 3 1.42 -9.48 -0.33
C PHE A 3 2.81 -9.29 0.30
N VAL A 4 3.51 -8.26 -0.16
CA VAL A 4 4.72 -7.76 0.49
C VAL A 4 4.70 -6.24 0.48
N GLY A 5 5.08 -5.63 1.59
CA GLY A 5 5.14 -4.18 1.73
C GLY A 5 6.34 -3.74 2.56
N LEU A 6 6.84 -2.54 2.28
CA LEU A 6 7.89 -1.87 3.02
C LEU A 6 7.44 -0.44 3.31
N GLY A 7 7.66 0.02 4.55
CA GLY A 7 7.28 1.37 4.98
C GLY A 7 8.41 2.08 5.71
N ALA A 8 8.44 3.40 5.58
CA ALA A 8 9.29 4.31 6.31
C ALA A 8 8.41 5.35 7.03
N PHE A 9 8.70 5.57 8.31
CA PHE A 9 7.89 6.40 9.19
C PHE A 9 8.78 7.37 9.95
N TYR A 10 8.43 8.66 9.92
CA TYR A 10 9.17 9.71 10.61
C TYR A 10 8.23 10.53 11.51
N SER A 11 8.51 10.53 12.80
CA SER A 11 7.71 11.29 13.77
C SER A 11 8.20 12.75 13.81
N LEU A 12 7.35 13.67 13.36
CA LEU A 12 7.58 15.12 13.47
C LEU A 12 7.26 15.64 14.88
N SER A 13 6.32 15.00 15.56
CA SER A 13 5.98 15.24 16.96
C SER A 13 5.31 14.01 17.57
N ARG A 14 4.88 14.08 18.84
CA ARG A 14 4.04 13.02 19.44
C ARG A 14 2.69 12.83 18.74
N ARG A 15 2.25 13.83 17.95
CA ARG A 15 0.93 13.87 17.30
C ARG A 15 1.01 13.86 15.79
N THR A 16 2.17 14.14 15.19
CA THR A 16 2.34 14.27 13.74
C THR A 16 3.43 13.33 13.25
N LEU A 17 3.11 12.56 12.22
CA LEU A 17 4.01 11.61 11.58
C LEU A 17 3.91 11.72 10.06
N LEU A 18 5.06 11.76 9.40
CA LEU A 18 5.19 11.60 7.95
C LEU A 18 5.44 10.12 7.66
N TYR A 19 4.78 9.57 6.65
CA TYR A 19 4.97 8.18 6.25
C TYR A 19 5.08 8.03 4.74
N SER A 20 5.84 7.03 4.32
CA SER A 20 5.84 6.52 2.97
C SER A 20 5.85 5.00 2.97
N GLU A 21 5.13 4.41 2.05
CA GLU A 21 4.96 2.96 1.94
C GLU A 21 5.00 2.54 0.48
N ILE A 22 5.58 1.38 0.21
CA ILE A 22 5.52 0.69 -1.07
C ILE A 22 4.99 -0.72 -0.85
N THR A 23 4.06 -1.13 -1.69
CA THR A 23 3.37 -2.42 -1.57
C THR A 23 3.34 -3.12 -2.93
N MET A 24 3.56 -4.43 -2.93
CA MET A 24 3.38 -5.31 -4.09
C MET A 24 2.40 -6.43 -3.72
N ILE A 25 1.39 -6.62 -4.56
CA ILE A 25 0.46 -7.74 -4.50
C ILE A 25 0.70 -8.62 -5.72
N ARG A 26 1.04 -9.89 -5.47
CA ARG A 26 1.16 -10.91 -6.49
C ARG A 26 -0.13 -11.70 -6.59
N ASN A 27 -0.83 -11.53 -7.70
CA ASN A 27 -2.02 -12.30 -8.02
C ASN A 27 -1.63 -13.57 -8.79
N SER A 28 -2.47 -14.60 -8.68
CA SER A 28 -2.25 -15.91 -9.29
C SER A 28 -3.59 -16.52 -9.65
N GLY A 29 -3.70 -17.13 -10.83
CA GLY A 29 -4.97 -17.66 -11.32
C GLY A 29 -6.02 -16.57 -11.48
N ILE A 30 -7.22 -16.78 -10.92
CA ILE A 30 -8.35 -15.85 -11.05
C ILE A 30 -8.32 -14.66 -10.07
N ALA A 31 -7.24 -14.48 -9.31
CA ALA A 31 -7.16 -13.39 -8.34
C ALA A 31 -6.98 -12.01 -9.02
N GLN A 32 -7.65 -10.99 -8.48
CA GLN A 32 -7.75 -9.64 -9.08
C GLN A 32 -7.56 -8.51 -8.06
N GLN A 33 -6.73 -8.71 -7.03
CA GLN A 33 -6.54 -7.71 -5.98
C GLN A 33 -5.62 -6.57 -6.41
N ALA A 34 -5.93 -5.34 -5.99
CA ALA A 34 -5.12 -4.16 -6.23
C ALA A 34 -4.70 -3.48 -4.92
N VAL A 35 -3.57 -2.77 -4.97
CA VAL A 35 -3.08 -1.98 -3.82
C VAL A 35 -4.06 -0.87 -3.44
N TYR A 36 -4.65 -0.21 -4.43
CA TYR A 36 -5.71 0.77 -4.19
C TYR A 36 -7.08 0.09 -4.16
N ARG A 37 -7.84 0.31 -3.08
CA ARG A 37 -9.18 -0.28 -2.93
C ARG A 37 -10.14 0.29 -3.98
N GLY A 38 -10.94 -0.58 -4.57
CA GLY A 38 -12.00 -0.20 -5.52
C GLY A 38 -11.59 -0.23 -6.99
N ILE A 39 -10.32 -0.52 -7.30
CA ILE A 39 -9.86 -0.76 -8.67
C ILE A 39 -9.60 -2.25 -8.82
N ALA A 40 -10.30 -2.92 -9.74
CA ALA A 40 -10.02 -4.29 -10.09
C ALA A 40 -8.92 -4.34 -11.16
N VAL A 41 -8.02 -5.33 -11.06
CA VAL A 41 -7.05 -5.63 -12.13
C VAL A 41 -7.47 -6.89 -12.89
N ALA A 42 -6.89 -7.12 -14.06
CA ALA A 42 -7.17 -8.35 -14.80
C ALA A 42 -6.74 -9.60 -13.98
N PRO A 43 -7.35 -10.77 -14.20
CA PRO A 43 -6.99 -11.99 -13.47
C PRO A 43 -5.50 -12.32 -13.57
N GLY A 44 -4.85 -12.50 -12.43
CA GLY A 44 -3.43 -12.86 -12.36
C GLY A 44 -2.45 -11.68 -12.50
N GLU A 45 -2.92 -10.47 -12.79
CA GLU A 45 -2.07 -9.28 -12.88
C GLU A 45 -1.50 -8.90 -11.51
N ASN A 46 -0.19 -8.71 -11.43
CA ASN A 46 0.45 -8.20 -10.22
C ASN A 46 0.25 -6.69 -10.11
N THR A 47 0.15 -6.17 -8.89
CA THR A 47 0.01 -4.73 -8.65
C THR A 47 1.08 -4.22 -7.72
N THR A 48 1.59 -3.02 -8.01
CA THR A 48 2.51 -2.30 -7.13
C THR A 48 1.94 -0.91 -6.90
N GLY A 49 2.01 -0.43 -5.67
CA GLY A 49 1.53 0.89 -5.31
C GLY A 49 2.41 1.54 -4.25
N THR A 50 2.46 2.86 -4.29
CA THR A 50 3.17 3.70 -3.32
C THR A 50 2.19 4.62 -2.63
N MET A 51 2.43 4.87 -1.34
CA MET A 51 1.67 5.81 -0.54
C MET A 51 2.65 6.76 0.13
N VAL A 52 2.34 8.05 0.13
CA VAL A 52 3.08 9.06 0.88
C VAL A 52 2.04 9.95 1.55
N GLY A 53 2.19 10.20 2.84
CA GLY A 53 1.19 10.95 3.57
C GLY A 53 1.67 11.46 4.92
N ILE A 54 0.82 12.28 5.53
CA ILE A 54 0.99 12.81 6.87
C ILE A 54 -0.19 12.35 7.70
N ARG A 55 0.07 11.82 8.90
CA ARG A 55 -0.92 11.51 9.91
C ARG A 55 -0.80 12.52 11.05
N HIS A 56 -1.91 13.16 11.39
CA HIS A 56 -2.00 14.03 12.56
C HIS A 56 -3.12 13.54 13.50
N SER A 57 -2.81 13.34 14.77
CA SER A 57 -3.74 12.90 15.81
C SER A 57 -4.10 14.06 16.73
N PHE A 58 -5.36 14.49 16.71
CA PHE A 58 -5.91 15.59 17.53
C PHE A 58 -6.46 15.16 18.87
#